data_AF-A0A0B8PHM7-F1
#
_entry.id   AF-A0A0B8PHM7-F1
#
_cell.length_a   1.000
_cell.length_b   1.000
_cell.length_c   1.000
_cell.angle_alpha   90.00
_cell.angle_beta   90.00
_cell.angle_gamma   90.00
#
_symmetry.space_group_name_H-M   'P 1'
#
loop_
_entity.id
_entity.type
_entity.pdbx_description
1 polymer ?
#
loop_
_entity_poly.entity_id
_entity_poly.type
_entity_poly.pdbx_seq_one_letter_code
_entity_poly.pdbx_strand_id
1 'polypeptide(L)'
;MTAITHWFDNISLKVKFLFCVFIPISLVLVVSTTVYHNTQSLLSDNGWVNHTHKAIGRAEELLSLVDKMEYGHSGAVLTNETSFAEKFTHSLAAWPNKLATLANQVDDNPDQVQRLHYIDSLHKQWLSMVSDKVNHPSSARQSNLAFMEYVLKCQKVKDTLPLSGK
;
A
#
# COMPACT_ATOMS: atom_id res chain seq x y z
N MET A 1 6.08 36.58 55.52
CA MET A 1 5.58 37.02 54.18
C MET A 1 6.17 38.38 53.74
N THR A 2 7.36 38.78 54.20
CA THR A 2 7.91 40.13 53.93
C THR A 2 9.28 40.13 53.23
N ALA A 3 9.95 38.98 53.13
CA ALA A 3 11.27 38.90 52.48
C ALA A 3 11.21 38.95 50.95
N ILE A 4 10.09 38.56 50.34
CA ILE A 4 9.94 38.50 48.87
C ILE A 4 9.75 39.91 48.26
N THR A 5 9.18 40.86 49.01
CA THR A 5 8.83 42.19 48.49
C THR A 5 10.00 43.19 48.52
N HIS A 6 10.94 43.05 49.45
CA HIS A 6 12.00 44.04 49.66
C HIS A 6 12.96 44.19 48.46
N TRP A 7 13.16 43.12 47.68
CA TRP A 7 13.96 43.18 46.44
C TRP A 7 13.28 44.03 45.36
N PHE A 8 11.94 44.00 45.28
CA PHE A 8 11.18 44.80 44.33
C PHE A 8 11.14 46.29 44.69
N ASP A 9 11.23 46.63 45.98
CA ASP A 9 11.08 48.00 46.45
C ASP A 9 12.24 48.91 45.99
N ASN A 10 13.44 48.36 45.84
CA ASN A 10 14.64 49.10 45.41
C ASN A 10 14.80 49.24 43.88
N ILE A 11 13.87 48.71 43.09
CA ILE A 11 13.91 48.78 41.62
C ILE A 11 13.22 50.06 41.13
N SER A 12 13.85 50.78 40.19
CA SER A 12 13.30 51.98 39.56
C SER A 12 11.91 51.74 38.95
N LEU A 13 10.97 52.67 39.13
CA LEU A 13 9.59 52.57 38.62
C LEU A 13 9.53 52.27 37.11
N LYS A 14 10.47 52.80 36.33
CA LYS A 14 10.56 52.53 34.88
C LYS A 14 10.76 51.03 34.58
N VAL A 15 11.58 50.37 35.38
CA VAL A 15 11.91 48.94 35.23
C VAL A 15 10.72 48.07 35.65
N LYS A 16 9.95 48.47 36.66
CA LYS A 16 8.72 47.76 37.07
C LYS A 16 7.67 47.72 35.95
N PHE A 17 7.49 48.83 35.24
CA PHE A 17 6.60 48.89 34.06
C PHE A 17 7.10 48.01 32.91
N LEU A 18 8.42 48.02 32.64
CA LEU A 18 8.98 47.17 31.59
C LEU A 18 8.74 45.69 31.88
N PHE A 19 8.98 45.20 33.11
CA PHE A 19 8.70 43.80 33.45
C PHE A 19 7.21 43.44 33.26
N CYS A 20 6.29 44.32 33.65
CA CYS A 20 4.85 44.08 33.47
C CYS A 20 4.45 43.89 32.00
N VAL A 21 5.09 44.62 31.08
CA VAL A 21 4.82 44.51 29.63
C VAL A 21 5.57 43.32 29.01
N PHE A 22 6.80 43.05 29.44
CA PHE A 22 7.62 41.97 28.85
C PHE A 22 7.18 40.57 29.27
N ILE A 23 6.66 40.39 30.48
CA ILE A 23 6.17 39.09 30.97
C ILE A 23 5.09 38.50 30.03
N PRO A 24 3.97 39.18 29.72
CA PRO A 24 2.94 38.61 28.84
C PRO A 24 3.45 38.41 27.40
N ILE A 25 4.31 39.30 26.89
CA ILE A 25 4.92 39.13 25.56
C ILE A 25 5.80 37.89 25.51
N SER A 26 6.63 37.67 26.53
CA SER A 26 7.48 36.48 26.64
C SER A 26 6.65 35.20 26.72
N LEU A 27 5.52 35.23 27.45
CA LEU A 27 4.62 34.10 27.57
C LEU A 27 4.00 33.74 26.21
N VAL A 28 3.51 34.73 25.47
CA VAL A 28 2.99 34.51 24.11
C VAL A 28 4.08 33.95 23.20
N LEU A 29 5.31 34.46 23.28
CA LEU A 29 6.43 33.99 22.46
C LEU A 29 6.79 32.53 22.75
N VAL A 30 6.80 32.12 24.02
CA VAL A 30 7.04 30.73 24.42
C VAL A 30 5.92 29.81 23.90
N VAL A 31 4.66 30.23 24.02
CA VAL A 31 3.51 29.46 23.52
C VAL A 31 3.59 29.33 21.99
N SER A 32 3.82 30.42 21.27
CA SER A 32 3.96 30.41 19.81
C SER A 32 5.09 29.50 19.34
N THR A 33 6.24 29.54 20.01
CA THR A 33 7.39 28.69 19.69
C THR A 33 7.07 27.22 19.94
N THR A 34 6.42 26.90 21.06
CA THR A 34 5.98 25.54 21.39
C THR A 34 4.98 25.00 20.35
N VAL A 35 3.98 25.81 19.98
CA VAL A 35 2.99 25.45 18.95
C VAL A 35 3.67 25.23 17.59
N TYR A 36 4.65 26.06 17.24
CA TYR A 36 5.44 25.91 16.02
C TYR A 36 6.19 24.58 15.98
N HIS A 37 6.94 24.23 17.04
CA HIS A 37 7.65 22.95 17.11
C HIS A 37 6.73 21.73 17.10
N ASN A 38 5.59 21.82 17.79
CA ASN A 38 4.58 20.75 17.77
C ASN A 38 3.98 20.56 16.38
N THR A 39 3.66 21.65 15.68
CA THR A 39 3.12 21.60 14.32
C THR A 39 4.12 20.97 13.35
N GLN A 40 5.40 21.33 13.45
CA GLN A 40 6.44 20.74 12.60
C GLN A 40 6.63 19.24 12.87
N SER A 41 6.54 18.81 14.13
CA SER A 41 6.64 17.39 14.50
C SER A 41 5.45 16.59 13.94
N LEU A 42 4.23 17.12 14.09
CA LEU A 42 3.02 16.52 13.52
C LEU A 42 3.08 16.42 11.98
N LEU A 43 3.64 17.42 11.30
CA LEU A 43 3.82 17.38 9.84
C LEU A 43 4.84 16.30 9.43
N SER A 44 5.92 16.12 10.20
CA SER A 44 6.92 15.08 9.93
C SER A 44 6.37 13.67 10.16
N ASP A 45 5.61 13.47 11.24
CA ASP A 45 4.99 12.19 11.57
C ASP A 45 3.94 11.80 10.53
N ASN A 46 3.11 12.77 10.10
CA ASN A 46 2.19 12.58 8.98
C ASN A 46 2.92 12.24 7.68
N GLY A 47 4.14 12.73 7.48
CA GLY A 47 5.00 12.39 6.35
C GLY A 47 5.29 10.89 6.27
N TRP A 48 5.70 10.27 7.37
CA TRP A 48 5.98 8.83 7.45
C TRP A 48 4.74 7.95 7.33
N VAL A 49 3.63 8.38 7.91
CA VAL A 49 2.33 7.69 7.75
C VAL A 49 1.89 7.71 6.28
N ASN A 50 1.96 8.88 5.65
CA ASN A 50 1.67 9.03 4.22
C ASN A 50 2.63 8.23 3.34
N HIS A 51 3.92 8.15 3.70
CA HIS A 51 4.91 7.32 3.03
C HIS A 51 4.49 5.85 3.01
N THR A 52 4.08 5.34 4.17
CA THR A 52 3.62 3.94 4.30
C THR A 52 2.32 3.70 3.53
N HIS A 53 1.34 4.61 3.60
CA HIS A 53 0.11 4.46 2.82
C HIS A 53 0.35 4.48 1.31
N LYS A 54 1.29 5.31 0.83
CA LYS A 54 1.71 5.30 -0.57
C LYS A 54 2.41 4.01 -0.98
N ALA A 55 3.19 3.39 -0.08
CA ALA A 55 3.79 2.08 -0.34
C ALA A 55 2.71 0.99 -0.44
N ILE A 56 1.75 0.96 0.51
CA ILE A 56 0.63 0.01 0.52
C ILE A 56 -0.22 0.15 -0.76
N GLY A 57 -0.65 1.36 -1.10
CA GLY A 57 -1.47 1.58 -2.30
C GLY A 57 -0.76 1.13 -3.60
N ARG A 58 0.56 1.34 -3.69
CA ARG A 58 1.35 0.85 -4.84
C ARG A 58 1.51 -0.67 -4.84
N ALA A 59 1.58 -1.31 -3.67
CA ALA A 59 1.59 -2.76 -3.56
C ALA A 59 0.23 -3.37 -3.98
N GLU A 60 -0.88 -2.73 -3.61
CA GLU A 60 -2.23 -3.10 -4.05
C GLU A 60 -2.41 -2.94 -5.57
N GLU A 61 -1.87 -1.85 -6.14
CA GLU A 61 -1.85 -1.67 -7.60
C GLU A 61 -1.05 -2.78 -8.29
N LEU A 62 0.11 -3.17 -7.74
CA LEU A 62 0.93 -4.24 -8.28
C LEU A 62 0.21 -5.60 -8.20
N LEU A 63 -0.44 -5.90 -7.07
CA LEU A 63 -1.27 -7.09 -6.91
C LEU A 63 -2.42 -7.12 -7.91
N SER A 64 -3.11 -5.99 -8.08
CA SER A 64 -4.21 -5.87 -9.05
C SER A 64 -3.78 -6.16 -10.48
N LEU A 65 -2.52 -5.91 -10.85
CA LEU A 65 -2.01 -6.32 -12.16
C LEU A 65 -1.98 -7.84 -12.30
N VAL A 66 -1.55 -8.57 -11.26
CA VAL A 66 -1.53 -10.04 -11.26
C VAL A 66 -2.97 -10.58 -11.38
N ASP A 67 -3.91 -10.05 -10.61
CA ASP A 67 -5.33 -10.45 -10.68
C ASP A 67 -5.89 -10.26 -12.10
N LYS A 68 -5.56 -9.13 -12.75
CA LYS A 68 -5.99 -8.85 -14.13
C LYS A 68 -5.33 -9.78 -15.13
N MET A 69 -4.06 -10.15 -14.93
CA MET A 69 -3.40 -11.15 -15.77
C MET A 69 -4.02 -12.53 -15.55
N GLU A 70 -4.31 -12.96 -14.32
CA GLU A 70 -4.98 -14.25 -14.06
C GLU A 70 -6.37 -14.30 -14.70
N TYR A 71 -7.15 -13.23 -14.54
CA TYR A 71 -8.47 -13.11 -15.15
C TYR A 71 -8.40 -13.10 -16.68
N GLY A 72 -7.47 -12.34 -17.26
CA GLY A 72 -7.25 -12.29 -18.71
C GLY A 72 -6.79 -13.63 -19.29
N HIS A 73 -5.90 -14.33 -18.59
CA HIS A 73 -5.47 -15.67 -18.96
C HIS A 73 -6.65 -16.66 -18.95
N SER A 74 -7.37 -16.70 -17.83
CA SER A 74 -8.49 -17.63 -17.63
C SER A 74 -9.60 -17.40 -18.66
N GLY A 75 -9.97 -16.15 -18.91
CA GLY A 75 -10.96 -15.81 -19.92
C GLY A 75 -10.52 -16.19 -21.33
N ALA A 76 -9.27 -15.89 -21.72
CA ALA A 76 -8.76 -16.24 -23.05
C ALA A 76 -8.79 -17.75 -23.30
N VAL A 77 -8.41 -18.55 -22.29
CA VAL A 77 -8.42 -20.02 -22.38
C VAL A 77 -9.85 -20.59 -22.41
N LEU A 78 -10.79 -19.98 -21.68
CA LEU A 78 -12.17 -20.48 -21.57
C LEU A 78 -13.06 -20.08 -22.75
N THR A 79 -12.92 -18.86 -23.28
CA THR A 79 -13.86 -18.30 -24.27
C THR A 79 -13.24 -18.11 -25.66
N ASN A 80 -11.91 -18.08 -25.77
CA ASN A 80 -11.19 -17.73 -27.00
C ASN A 80 -11.52 -16.31 -27.53
N GLU A 81 -12.00 -15.42 -26.66
CA GLU A 81 -12.21 -14.00 -27.00
C GLU A 81 -10.90 -13.21 -26.87
N THR A 82 -10.58 -12.44 -27.91
CA THR A 82 -9.34 -11.63 -27.98
C THR A 82 -9.29 -10.53 -26.91
N SER A 83 -10.45 -10.08 -26.41
CA SER A 83 -10.58 -9.07 -25.37
C SER A 83 -9.89 -9.46 -24.05
N PHE A 84 -9.88 -10.75 -23.71
CA PHE A 84 -9.20 -11.25 -22.51
C PHE A 84 -7.68 -11.32 -22.68
N ALA A 85 -7.22 -11.71 -23.87
CA ALA A 85 -5.79 -11.68 -24.22
C ALA A 85 -5.24 -10.24 -24.22
N GLU A 86 -6.02 -9.26 -24.69
CA GLU A 86 -5.67 -7.84 -24.61
C GLU A 86 -5.53 -7.37 -23.15
N LYS A 87 -6.46 -7.74 -22.26
CA LYS A 87 -6.37 -7.43 -20.81
C LYS A 87 -5.12 -8.04 -20.17
N PHE A 88 -4.76 -9.28 -20.54
CA PHE A 88 -3.54 -9.94 -20.08
C PHE A 88 -2.30 -9.15 -20.51
N THR A 89 -2.16 -8.88 -21.82
CA THR A 89 -1.00 -8.17 -22.38
C THR A 89 -0.85 -6.75 -21.85
N HIS A 90 -1.95 -6.00 -21.69
CA HIS A 90 -1.92 -4.66 -21.13
C HIS A 90 -1.45 -4.65 -19.67
N SER A 91 -1.92 -5.60 -18.86
CA SER A 91 -1.52 -5.71 -17.46
C SER A 91 -0.06 -6.15 -17.34
N LEU A 92 0.37 -7.08 -18.19
CA LEU A 92 1.77 -7.54 -18.28
C LEU A 92 2.71 -6.39 -18.64
N ALA A 93 2.33 -5.53 -19.59
CA ALA A 93 3.15 -4.38 -20.00
C ALA A 93 3.32 -3.34 -18.88
N ALA A 94 2.34 -3.22 -17.97
CA ALA A 94 2.40 -2.28 -16.84
C ALA A 94 3.27 -2.75 -15.67
N TRP A 95 3.51 -4.07 -15.55
CA TRP A 95 4.26 -4.69 -14.45
C TRP A 95 5.63 -4.05 -14.15
N PRO A 96 6.57 -3.93 -15.11
CA PRO A 96 7.93 -3.46 -14.79
C PRO A 96 7.94 -2.03 -14.24
N ASN A 97 7.07 -1.16 -14.76
CA ASN A 97 6.97 0.22 -14.29
C ASN A 97 6.40 0.31 -12.87
N LYS A 98 5.34 -0.45 -12.57
CA LYS A 98 4.72 -0.47 -11.23
C LYS A 98 5.65 -1.08 -10.19
N LEU A 99 6.34 -2.16 -10.53
CA LEU A 99 7.33 -2.79 -9.65
C LEU A 99 8.47 -1.81 -9.32
N ALA A 100 9.05 -1.16 -10.34
CA ALA A 100 10.12 -0.18 -10.13
C ALA A 100 9.66 1.02 -9.28
N THR A 101 8.43 1.50 -9.52
CA THR A 101 7.86 2.61 -8.74
C THR A 101 7.68 2.22 -7.27
N LEU A 102 7.23 1.00 -6.98
CA LEU A 102 7.12 0.50 -5.62
C LEU A 102 8.49 0.29 -4.99
N ALA A 103 9.46 -0.27 -5.71
CA ALA A 103 10.83 -0.46 -5.22
C ALA A 103 11.48 0.87 -4.82
N ASN A 104 11.30 1.92 -5.62
CA ASN A 104 11.79 3.27 -5.29
C ASN A 104 11.04 3.89 -4.10
N GLN A 105 9.79 3.51 -3.83
CA GLN A 105 9.02 4.01 -2.69
C GLN A 105 9.46 3.39 -1.36
N VAL A 106 10.13 2.22 -1.40
CA VAL A 106 10.55 1.47 -0.22
C VAL A 106 12.08 1.29 -0.20
N ASP A 107 12.82 2.17 -0.89
CA ASP A 107 14.27 2.12 -1.02
C ASP A 107 14.99 2.37 0.32
N ASP A 108 14.30 3.02 1.25
CA ASP A 108 14.66 3.18 2.66
C ASP A 108 14.69 1.84 3.44
N ASN A 109 14.13 0.77 2.88
CA ASN A 109 14.08 -0.56 3.48
C ASN A 109 14.59 -1.66 2.53
N PRO A 110 15.88 -2.04 2.65
CA PRO A 110 16.49 -3.08 1.81
C PRO A 110 15.75 -4.43 1.83
N ASP A 111 15.19 -4.83 2.98
CA ASP A 111 14.44 -6.09 3.11
C ASP A 111 13.15 -6.06 2.27
N GLN A 112 12.49 -4.90 2.17
CA GLN A 112 11.30 -4.74 1.32
C GLN A 112 11.67 -4.79 -0.16
N VAL A 113 12.77 -4.15 -0.57
CA VAL A 113 13.28 -4.24 -1.94
C VAL A 113 13.62 -5.68 -2.31
N GLN A 114 14.25 -6.44 -1.40
CA GLN A 114 14.53 -7.86 -1.63
C GLN A 114 13.26 -8.70 -1.79
N ARG A 115 12.20 -8.42 -1.01
CA ARG A 115 10.90 -9.08 -1.16
C ARG A 115 10.27 -8.77 -2.52
N LEU A 116 10.40 -7.56 -3.03
CA LEU A 116 9.91 -7.19 -4.36
C LEU A 116 10.65 -7.94 -5.48
N HIS A 117 11.97 -8.11 -5.35
CA HIS A 117 12.73 -8.96 -6.29
C HIS A 117 12.27 -10.42 -6.26
N TYR A 118 11.97 -10.94 -5.07
CA TYR A 118 11.42 -12.28 -4.95
C TYR A 118 10.03 -12.40 -5.60
N ILE A 119 9.15 -11.42 -5.38
CA ILE A 119 7.83 -11.35 -6.03
C ILE A 119 7.98 -11.31 -7.56
N ASP A 120 8.92 -10.53 -8.09
CA ASP A 120 9.19 -10.49 -9.54
C ASP A 120 9.68 -11.84 -10.08
N SER A 121 10.49 -12.57 -9.31
CA SER A 121 10.92 -13.92 -9.68
C SER A 121 9.75 -14.91 -9.73
N LEU A 122 8.82 -14.84 -8.77
CA LEU A 122 7.59 -15.64 -8.75
C LEU A 122 6.67 -15.28 -9.92
N HIS A 123 6.53 -13.99 -10.21
CA HIS A 123 5.75 -13.52 -11.34
C HIS A 123 6.31 -14.04 -12.67
N LYS A 124 7.64 -13.98 -12.88
CA LYS A 124 8.30 -14.55 -14.07
C LYS A 124 8.12 -16.06 -14.17
N GLN A 125 8.23 -16.77 -13.06
CA GLN A 125 7.99 -18.21 -13.02
C GLN A 125 6.55 -18.53 -13.42
N TRP A 126 5.56 -17.83 -12.85
CA TRP A 126 4.16 -17.98 -13.22
C TRP A 126 3.92 -17.67 -14.70
N LEU A 127 4.49 -16.58 -15.24
CA LEU A 127 4.38 -16.23 -16.65
C LEU A 127 4.88 -17.33 -17.58
N SER A 128 5.96 -18.03 -17.22
CA SER A 128 6.46 -19.17 -18.01
C SER A 128 5.46 -20.33 -18.09
N MET A 129 4.54 -20.46 -17.12
CA MET A 129 3.52 -21.51 -17.11
C MET A 129 2.27 -21.12 -17.91
N VAL A 130 1.94 -19.83 -17.96
CA VAL A 130 0.67 -19.34 -18.55
C VAL A 130 0.84 -18.71 -19.94
N SER A 131 2.02 -18.17 -20.28
CA SER A 131 2.22 -17.38 -21.52
C SER A 131 2.00 -18.22 -22.78
N ASP A 132 2.50 -19.45 -22.82
CA ASP A 132 2.34 -20.35 -23.97
C ASP A 132 0.86 -20.66 -24.25
N LYS A 133 0.06 -20.78 -23.18
CA LYS A 133 -1.36 -21.12 -23.23
C LYS A 133 -2.22 -19.93 -23.69
N VAL A 134 -1.83 -18.70 -23.40
CA VAL A 134 -2.52 -17.49 -23.90
C VAL A 134 -2.33 -17.35 -25.41
N ASN A 135 -1.13 -17.65 -25.91
CA ASN A 135 -0.82 -17.59 -27.35
C ASN A 135 -1.43 -18.77 -28.13
N HIS A 136 -1.71 -19.91 -27.47
CA HIS A 136 -2.29 -21.12 -28.06
C HIS A 136 -3.48 -21.66 -27.23
N PRO A 137 -4.62 -20.95 -27.16
CA PRO A 137 -5.72 -21.25 -26.25
C PRO A 137 -6.42 -22.59 -26.52
N SER A 138 -6.35 -23.11 -27.76
CA SER A 138 -7.00 -24.37 -28.15
C SER A 138 -6.45 -25.61 -27.43
N SER A 139 -5.14 -25.66 -27.18
CA SER A 139 -4.49 -26.78 -26.47
C SER A 139 -4.81 -26.76 -24.97
N ALA A 140 -4.86 -25.57 -24.38
CA ALA A 140 -5.22 -25.36 -22.97
C ALA A 140 -6.70 -25.65 -22.70
N ARG A 141 -7.58 -25.34 -23.65
CA ARG A 141 -9.01 -25.68 -23.57
C ARG A 141 -9.22 -27.18 -23.44
N GLN A 142 -8.51 -27.99 -24.24
CA GLN A 142 -8.73 -29.44 -24.26
C GLN A 142 -8.32 -30.13 -22.95
N SER A 143 -7.24 -29.67 -22.30
CA SER A 143 -6.90 -30.13 -20.94
C SER A 143 -7.91 -29.67 -19.89
N ASN A 144 -8.42 -28.44 -20.02
CA ASN A 144 -9.33 -27.87 -19.03
C ASN A 144 -10.76 -28.41 -19.14
N LEU A 145 -11.21 -28.81 -20.33
CA LEU A 145 -12.52 -29.45 -20.52
C LEU A 145 -12.61 -30.79 -19.78
N ALA A 146 -11.54 -31.59 -19.80
CA ALA A 146 -11.47 -32.85 -19.05
C ALA A 146 -11.55 -32.60 -17.53
N PHE A 147 -10.89 -31.54 -17.04
CA PHE A 147 -10.99 -31.13 -15.64
C PHE A 147 -12.39 -30.59 -15.29
N MET A 148 -13.01 -29.79 -16.16
CA MET A 148 -14.37 -29.29 -15.97
C MET A 148 -15.41 -30.42 -15.96
N GLU A 149 -15.30 -31.40 -16.85
CA GLU A 149 -16.13 -32.61 -16.79
C GLU A 149 -15.95 -33.36 -15.47
N TYR A 150 -14.71 -33.47 -14.98
CA TYR A 150 -14.42 -34.09 -13.69
C TYR A 150 -15.05 -33.32 -12.52
N VAL A 151 -14.91 -31.99 -12.48
CA VAL A 151 -15.50 -31.14 -11.44
C VAL A 151 -17.03 -31.21 -11.46
N LEU A 152 -17.65 -31.11 -12.65
CA LEU A 152 -19.10 -31.26 -12.81
C LEU A 152 -19.59 -32.63 -12.36
N LYS A 153 -18.81 -33.69 -12.63
CA LYS A 153 -19.10 -35.05 -12.15
C LYS A 153 -19.02 -35.12 -10.62
N CYS A 154 -18.01 -34.54 -10.00
CA CYS A 154 -17.88 -34.47 -8.54
C CYS A 154 -19.01 -33.67 -7.89
N GLN A 155 -19.43 -32.56 -8.51
CA GLN A 155 -20.55 -31.74 -8.04
C GLN A 155 -21.85 -32.54 -8.08
N LYS A 156 -22.14 -33.21 -9.19
CA LYS A 156 -23.34 -34.04 -9.34
C LYS A 156 -23.39 -35.20 -8.35
N VAL A 157 -22.23 -35.77 -7.98
CA VAL A 157 -22.12 -36.79 -6.93
C VAL A 157 -22.42 -36.21 -5.55
N LYS A 158 -21.92 -35.01 -5.25
CA LYS A 158 -22.22 -34.30 -3.99
C LYS A 158 -23.72 -34.01 -3.86
N ASP A 159 -24.36 -33.57 -4.94
CA ASP A 159 -25.79 -33.22 -4.96
C ASP A 159 -26.72 -34.44 -4.91
N THR A 160 -26.20 -35.65 -5.19
CA THR A 160 -26.95 -36.91 -5.14
C THR A 160 -26.71 -37.73 -3.87
N LEU A 161 -25.76 -37.31 -3.02
CA LEU A 161 -25.57 -37.92 -1.71
C LEU A 161 -26.67 -37.44 -0.77
N PRO A 162 -27.43 -38.35 -0.11
CA PRO A 162 -28.36 -37.94 0.92
C PRO A 162 -27.58 -37.21 2.00
N LEU A 163 -28.00 -35.99 2.34
CA LEU A 163 -27.48 -35.27 3.50
C LEU A 163 -27.68 -36.18 4.72
N SER A 164 -26.62 -36.86 5.14
CA SER A 164 -26.60 -37.61 6.38
C SER A 164 -26.80 -36.59 7.49
N GLY A 165 -28.00 -36.62 8.06
CA GLY A 165 -28.46 -35.62 9.00
C GLY A 165 -27.54 -35.46 10.20
N LYS A 166 -27.31 -34.20 10.55
CA LYS A 166 -27.15 -33.72 11.92
C LYS A 166 -27.87 -32.39 12.04
#